data_AF-A0A914LY99-F1
#
_entry.id   AF-A0A914LY99-F1
#
_cell.length_a   1.000
_cell.length_b   1.000
_cell.length_c   1.000
_cell.angle_alpha   90.00
_cell.angle_beta   90.00
_cell.angle_gamma   90.00
#
_symmetry.space_group_name_H-M   'P 1'
#
loop_
_entity.id
_entity.type
_entity.pdbx_description
1 polymer ?
#
loop_
_entity_poly.entity_id
_entity_poly.type
_entity_poly.pdbx_seq_one_letter_code
_entity_poly.pdbx_strand_id
1 'polypeptide(L)'
;MGFCVVKASCKQFFRRIIIKQKIPTCIMNYRCDITQGDRCQGCRFNKCLLMGMDASLICVQNTEDLDKFIENLKEYQLEVIAQYYEQIAPNNDNQLDYDCNKLC
;
A
#
# COMPACT_ATOMS: atom_id res chain seq x y z
N MET A 1 -9.88 6.31 20.72
CA MET A 1 -8.55 6.36 20.08
C MET A 1 -8.24 4.98 19.53
N GLY A 2 -8.73 4.68 18.33
CA GLY A 2 -8.52 3.38 17.70
C GLY A 2 -7.20 3.39 16.95
N PHE A 3 -6.20 2.67 17.44
CA PHE A 3 -5.01 2.39 16.66
C PHE A 3 -5.39 1.40 15.56
N CYS A 4 -5.29 1.81 14.30
CA CYS A 4 -5.44 0.94 13.15
C CYS A 4 -4.43 -0.21 13.28
N VAL A 5 -4.89 -1.39 13.71
CA VAL A 5 -4.02 -2.56 13.91
C VAL A 5 -3.69 -3.12 12.53
N VAL A 6 -2.63 -2.61 11.93
CA VAL A 6 -2.01 -3.24 10.76
C VAL A 6 -1.68 -4.68 11.16
N LYS A 7 -2.36 -5.67 10.56
CA LYS A 7 -2.08 -7.10 10.81
C LYS A 7 -0.56 -7.33 10.67
N ALA A 8 0.04 -8.06 11.61
CA ALA A 8 1.49 -8.29 11.66
C ALA A 8 2.05 -8.83 10.32
N SER A 9 1.25 -9.61 9.60
CA SER A 9 1.60 -10.14 8.28
C SER A 9 1.75 -9.05 7.21
N CYS A 10 0.95 -7.99 7.23
CA CYS A 10 1.05 -6.86 6.30
C CYS A 10 2.23 -5.96 6.64
N LYS A 11 2.47 -5.68 7.93
CA LYS A 11 3.66 -4.95 8.40
C LYS A 11 4.95 -5.64 7.96
N GLN A 12 5.03 -6.96 8.19
CA GLN A 12 6.21 -7.74 7.81
C GLN A 12 6.37 -7.86 6.29
N PHE A 13 5.27 -7.97 5.54
CA PHE A 13 5.28 -7.97 4.08
C PHE A 13 5.84 -6.65 3.54
N PHE A 14 5.30 -5.50 3.98
CA PHE A 14 5.75 -4.18 3.55
C PHE A 14 7.23 -3.98 3.85
N ARG A 15 7.69 -4.28 5.07
CA ARG A 15 9.11 -4.23 5.44
C ARG A 15 10.00 -5.05 4.50
N ARG A 16 9.57 -6.25 4.06
CA ARG A 16 10.34 -7.07 3.12
C ARG A 16 10.45 -6.43 1.74
N ILE A 17 9.43 -5.72 1.27
CA ILE A 17 9.47 -4.98 0.01
C ILE A 17 10.45 -3.81 0.11
N ILE A 18 10.37 -3.03 1.19
CA ILE A 18 11.25 -1.88 1.41
C ILE A 18 12.72 -2.32 1.52
N ILE A 19 13.02 -3.35 2.29
CA ILE A 19 14.39 -3.89 2.40
C ILE A 19 14.91 -4.39 1.06
N LYS A 20 14.05 -5.01 0.24
CA LYS A 20 14.43 -5.50 -1.09
C LYS A 20 14.50 -4.39 -2.15
N GLN A 21 13.95 -3.21 -1.85
CA GLN A 21 13.84 -2.08 -2.78
C GLN A 21 13.26 -2.47 -4.15
N LYS A 22 12.22 -3.33 -4.14
CA LYS A 22 11.61 -3.86 -5.36
C LYS A 22 10.09 -3.87 -5.26
N ILE A 23 9.45 -2.97 -6.00
CA ILE A 23 7.99 -2.91 -6.13
C ILE A 23 7.49 -4.20 -6.80
N PRO A 24 6.63 -4.98 -6.13
CA PRO A 24 6.07 -6.18 -6.73
C PRO A 24 5.05 -5.82 -7.81
N THR A 25 5.11 -6.50 -8.95
CA THR A 25 4.17 -6.28 -10.06
C THR A 25 2.97 -7.21 -9.97
N CYS A 26 1.80 -6.73 -10.39
CA CYS A 26 0.62 -7.57 -10.59
C CYS A 26 0.62 -8.15 -12.02
N ILE A 27 0.20 -9.41 -12.16
CA ILE A 27 0.02 -10.07 -13.46
C ILE A 27 -1.40 -9.79 -14.02
N MET A 28 -2.36 -9.50 -13.15
CA MET A 28 -3.80 -9.38 -13.45
C MET A 28 -4.29 -7.92 -13.34
N ASN A 29 -3.53 -6.97 -13.89
CA ASN A 29 -3.93 -5.55 -14.00
C ASN A 29 -4.32 -4.87 -12.67
N TYR A 30 -3.75 -5.29 -11.55
CA TYR A 30 -3.99 -4.71 -10.23
C TYR A 30 -5.46 -4.73 -9.73
N ARG A 31 -6.28 -5.69 -10.22
CA ARG A 31 -7.70 -5.85 -9.82
C ARG A 31 -7.97 -7.12 -8.99
N CYS A 32 -6.95 -7.74 -8.42
CA CYS A 32 -7.11 -8.97 -7.63
C CYS A 32 -7.83 -8.72 -6.30
N ASP A 33 -8.65 -9.68 -5.85
CA ASP A 33 -9.32 -9.63 -4.55
C ASP A 33 -8.43 -10.24 -3.46
N ILE A 34 -7.58 -9.39 -2.90
CA ILE A 34 -6.68 -9.72 -1.78
C ILE A 34 -7.39 -10.06 -0.46
N THR A 35 -8.72 -9.94 -0.38
CA THR A 35 -9.49 -10.33 0.83
C THR A 35 -9.84 -11.82 0.83
N GLN A 36 -10.01 -12.43 -0.34
CA GLN A 36 -10.45 -13.81 -0.52
C GLN A 36 -9.32 -14.84 -0.66
N GLY A 37 -8.09 -14.46 -0.29
CA GLY A 37 -6.94 -15.38 -0.31
C GLY A 37 -6.05 -15.29 -1.56
N ASP A 38 -6.30 -14.33 -2.46
CA ASP A 38 -5.39 -14.05 -3.57
C ASP A 38 -4.01 -13.64 -3.04
N ARG A 39 -2.96 -14.33 -3.52
CA ARG A 39 -1.57 -14.11 -3.08
C ARG A 39 -0.85 -13.02 -3.89
N CYS A 40 -1.58 -12.16 -4.59
CA CYS A 40 -0.99 -11.14 -5.45
C CYS A 40 -0.20 -10.11 -4.63
N GLN A 41 1.12 -10.13 -4.79
CA GLN A 41 2.01 -9.22 -4.07
C GLN A 41 1.84 -7.77 -4.53
N GLY A 42 1.61 -7.52 -5.82
CA GLY A 42 1.37 -6.19 -6.38
C GLY A 42 0.13 -5.53 -5.81
N CYS A 43 -1.03 -6.19 -5.92
CA CYS A 43 -2.29 -5.67 -5.35
C CYS A 43 -2.19 -5.47 -3.83
N ARG A 44 -1.56 -6.41 -3.13
CA ARG A 44 -1.36 -6.29 -1.68
C ARG A 44 -0.50 -5.08 -1.33
N PHE A 45 0.55 -4.82 -2.10
CA PHE A 45 1.43 -3.68 -1.91
C PHE A 45 0.70 -2.36 -2.20
N ASN A 46 -0.06 -2.27 -3.29
CA ASN A 46 -0.88 -1.09 -3.60
C ASN A 46 -1.86 -0.79 -2.48
N LYS A 47 -2.51 -1.80 -1.91
CA LYS A 47 -3.38 -1.61 -0.74
C LYS A 47 -2.61 -1.12 0.49
N CYS A 48 -1.37 -1.55 0.71
CA CYS A 48 -0.55 -0.99 1.79
C CYS A 48 -0.31 0.52 1.59
N LEU A 49 -0.04 0.94 0.35
CA LEU A 49 0.18 2.35 0.00
C LEU A 49 -1.11 3.19 0.09
N LEU A 50 -2.24 2.65 -0.39
CA LEU A 50 -3.56 3.30 -0.26
C LEU A 50 -3.97 3.50 1.21
N MET A 51 -3.61 2.56 2.07
CA MET A 51 -3.84 2.65 3.52
C MET A 51 -2.85 3.57 4.25
N GLY A 52 -1.88 4.18 3.54
CA GLY A 52 -0.93 5.13 4.11
C GLY A 52 0.26 4.50 4.85
N MET A 53 0.68 3.28 4.49
CA MET A 53 1.95 2.75 5.03
C MET A 53 3.14 3.59 4.53
N ASP A 54 3.95 4.06 5.47
CA ASP A 54 5.10 4.92 5.18
C ASP A 54 6.42 4.13 5.26
N ALA A 55 7.17 4.14 4.16
CA ALA A 55 8.47 3.49 4.05
C ALA A 55 9.59 4.22 4.83
N SER A 56 9.46 5.53 5.06
CA SER A 56 10.43 6.34 5.79
C SER A 56 10.56 5.97 7.27
N LEU A 57 9.51 5.35 7.81
CA LEU A 57 9.47 4.88 9.20
C LEU A 57 10.15 3.51 9.41
N ILE A 58 10.70 2.90 8.35
CA ILE A 58 11.35 1.60 8.43
C ILE A 58 12.86 1.78 8.62
N CYS A 59 13.38 1.32 9.76
CA CYS A 59 14.83 1.28 9.98
C CYS A 59 15.50 0.19 9.12
N VAL A 60 16.43 0.63 8.26
CA VAL A 60 17.29 -0.21 7.39
C VAL A 60 18.75 0.23 7.54
N GLN A 61 19.69 -0.69 7.34
CA GLN A 61 21.13 -0.46 7.57
C GLN A 61 21.86 0.21 6.39
N ASN A 62 21.21 0.40 5.23
CA ASN A 62 21.80 1.02 4.03
C ASN A 62 20.85 2.11 3.52
N THR A 63 21.21 3.38 3.72
CA THR A 63 20.27 4.52 3.65
C THR A 63 20.26 5.24 2.30
N GLU A 64 21.41 5.36 1.61
CA GLU A 64 21.48 6.13 0.36
C GLU A 64 20.64 5.54 -0.78
N ASP A 65 20.67 4.22 -0.95
CA ASP A 65 19.83 3.53 -1.93
C ASP A 65 18.35 3.51 -1.50
N LEU A 66 18.11 3.55 -0.19
CA LEU A 66 16.77 3.56 0.37
C LEU A 66 16.07 4.90 0.13
N ASP A 67 16.78 6.02 0.25
CA ASP A 67 16.20 7.35 0.05
C ASP A 67 15.70 7.52 -1.39
N LYS A 68 16.51 7.13 -2.38
CA LYS A 68 16.11 7.11 -3.80
C LYS A 68 14.91 6.19 -4.05
N PHE A 69 14.90 5.04 -3.38
CA PHE A 69 13.77 4.12 -3.49
C PHE A 69 12.49 4.70 -2.86
N ILE A 70 12.59 5.40 -1.73
CA ILE A 70 11.46 6.07 -1.08
C ILE A 70 10.90 7.19 -1.95
N GLU A 71 11.76 7.97 -2.62
CA GLU A 71 11.33 9.00 -3.58
C GLU A 71 10.50 8.38 -4.71
N ASN A 72 10.99 7.31 -5.34
CA ASN A 72 10.25 6.56 -6.36
C ASN A 72 8.93 5.98 -5.80
N LEU A 73 8.93 5.49 -4.55
CA LEU A 73 7.70 5.01 -3.92
C LEU A 73 6.65 6.09 -3.71
N LYS A 74 7.04 7.34 -3.45
CA LYS A 74 6.08 8.45 -3.33
C LYS A 74 5.40 8.73 -4.66
N GLU A 75 6.16 8.73 -5.75
CA GLU A 75 5.61 8.86 -7.10
C GLU A 75 4.64 7.71 -7.40
N TYR A 76 5.06 6.47 -7.15
CA TYR A 76 4.22 5.29 -7.33
C TYR A 76 2.95 5.32 -6.47
N GLN A 77 3.04 5.78 -5.22
CA GLN A 77 1.88 5.91 -4.34
C GLN A 77 0.86 6.91 -4.90
N LEU A 78 1.33 8.04 -5.46
CA LEU A 78 0.45 9.01 -6.11
C LEU A 78 -0.25 8.40 -7.34
N GLU A 79 0.47 7.62 -8.16
CA GLU A 79 -0.12 6.91 -9.31
C GLU A 79 -1.21 5.93 -8.87
N VAL A 80 -0.95 5.14 -7.83
CA VAL A 80 -1.92 4.17 -7.29
C VAL A 80 -3.17 4.88 -6.73
N ILE A 81 -2.99 6.01 -6.05
CA ILE A 81 -4.08 6.82 -5.52
C ILE A 81 -4.91 7.44 -6.66
N ALA A 82 -4.26 7.98 -7.69
CA ALA A 82 -4.94 8.55 -8.85
C ALA A 82 -5.82 7.50 -9.55
N GLN A 83 -5.25 6.32 -9.83
CA GLN A 83 -5.97 5.19 -10.44
C GLN A 83 -7.16 4.73 -9.61
N TYR A 84 -7.10 4.85 -8.28
CA TYR A 84 -8.20 4.54 -7.39
C TYR A 84 -9.34 5.57 -7.50
N TYR A 85 -9.02 6.88 -7.52
CA TYR A 85 -10.03 7.93 -7.65
C TYR A 85 -10.73 7.95 -9.02
N GLU A 86 -10.02 7.64 -10.11
CA GLU A 86 -10.61 7.51 -11.44
C GLU A 86 -11.70 6.41 -11.51
N GLN A 87 -11.64 5.42 -10.62
CA GLN A 87 -12.64 4.35 -10.54
C GLN A 87 -13.86 4.71 -9.69
N ILE A 88 -13.85 5.83 -8.96
CA ILE A 88 -14.83 6.15 -7.90
C ILE A 88 -15.71 7.37 -8.23
N ALA A 89 -15.35 8.22 -9.18
CA ALA A 89 -16.20 9.35 -9.56
C ALA A 89 -17.27 8.97 -10.62
N PRO A 90 -18.57 9.33 -10.49
CA PRO A 90 -19.25 10.06 -9.42
C PRO A 90 -20.51 9.33 -8.87
N ASN A 91 -20.58 9.14 -7.55
CA ASN A 91 -21.82 9.29 -6.80
C ASN A 91 -21.49 9.63 -5.33
N ASN A 92 -21.70 10.90 -5.02
CA ASN A 92 -22.01 11.55 -3.73
C ASN A 92 -21.18 11.25 -2.47
N ASP A 93 -20.72 12.36 -1.90
CA ASP A 93 -20.55 12.65 -0.47
C ASP A 93 -20.79 11.47 0.50
N ASN A 94 -19.70 10.89 1.00
CA ASN A 94 -19.30 11.12 2.39
C ASN A 94 -18.08 10.26 2.74
N GLN A 95 -17.14 10.91 3.41
CA GLN A 95 -16.08 10.30 4.20
C GLN A 95 -15.00 9.55 3.40
N LEU A 96 -13.85 10.23 3.23
CA LEU A 96 -12.58 9.61 3.61
C LEU A 96 -12.67 9.30 5.11
N ASP A 97 -13.50 8.31 5.46
CA ASP A 97 -13.32 7.64 6.73
C ASP A 97 -12.13 6.75 6.50
N TYR A 98 -11.08 6.96 7.30
CA TYR A 98 -10.12 5.92 7.56
C TYR A 98 -10.86 4.82 8.36
N ASP A 99 -11.84 4.19 7.73
CA ASP A 99 -12.63 3.16 8.37
C ASP A 99 -11.82 1.87 8.35
N CYS A 100 -11.02 1.76 9.39
CA CYS A 100 -10.34 0.55 9.83
C CYS A 100 -11.33 -0.61 10.12
N ASN A 101 -12.63 -0.49 9.85
CA ASN A 101 -13.64 -1.50 10.19
C ASN A 101 -14.20 -2.33 9.02
N LYS A 102 -13.60 -2.34 7.82
CA LYS A 102 -14.10 -3.22 6.72
C LYS A 102 -13.21 -4.38 6.27
N LEU A 103 -12.22 -4.77 7.09
CA LEU A 103 -11.51 -6.05 6.92
C LEU A 103 -11.12 -6.68 8.27
N CYS A 104 -12.13 -7.12 9.01
CA CYS A 104 -11.99 -8.28 9.88
C CYS A 104 -12.62 -9.48 9.17
#